data_AF-A0A7V9EWS1-F1
#
_entry.id   AF-A0A7V9EWS1-F1
#
_cell.length_a   1.000
_cell.length_b   1.000
_cell.length_c   1.000
_cell.angle_alpha   90.00
_cell.angle_beta   90.00
_cell.angle_gamma   90.00
#
_symmetry.space_group_name_H-M   'P 1'
#
loop_
_entity.id
_entity.type
_entity.pdbx_description
1 polymer ?
#
loop_
_entity_poly.entity_id
_entity_poly.type
_entity_poly.pdbx_seq_one_letter_code
_entity_poly.pdbx_strand_id
1 'polypeptide(L)'
;MARERLRVREISNDEGNRLLKIVRRSSGSVVTWRRAQMVLLSAQGMDVEQISKVAFTSPDRVRDVINNFNDDGFDSLYPRYSGGR
;
A
#
# COMPACT_ATOMS: atom_id res chain seq x y z
N MET A 1 -14.62 -8.17 -21.33
CA MET A 1 -14.10 -6.85 -20.96
C MET A 1 -13.13 -7.02 -19.81
N ALA A 2 -11.82 -7.04 -20.09
CA ALA A 2 -10.82 -7.15 -19.02
C ALA A 2 -10.89 -5.85 -18.21
N ARG A 3 -11.40 -5.93 -16.97
CA ARG A 3 -11.21 -4.85 -15.99
C ARG A 3 -9.72 -4.65 -15.84
N GLU A 4 -9.23 -3.49 -16.24
CA GLU A 4 -7.85 -3.08 -16.05
C GLU A 4 -7.51 -3.29 -14.56
N ARG A 5 -6.57 -4.21 -14.30
CA ARG A 5 -6.21 -4.60 -12.93
C ARG A 5 -5.37 -3.47 -12.37
N LEU A 6 -5.94 -2.66 -11.48
CA LEU A 6 -5.20 -1.63 -10.77
C LEU A 6 -4.02 -2.27 -10.03
N ARG A 7 -2.82 -1.79 -10.32
CA ARG A 7 -1.56 -2.26 -9.75
C ARG A 7 -0.67 -1.09 -9.38
N VAL A 8 0.23 -1.35 -8.44
CA VAL A 8 1.32 -0.43 -8.18
C VAL A 8 2.21 -0.30 -9.43
N ARG A 9 2.76 0.90 -9.66
CA ARG A 9 3.81 1.13 -10.64
C ARG A 9 5.00 0.21 -10.37
N GLU A 10 5.86 0.07 -11.35
CA GLU A 10 7.11 -0.66 -11.16
C GLU A 10 7.89 -0.06 -9.96
N ILE A 11 8.31 -0.95 -9.06
CA ILE A 11 9.09 -0.60 -7.87
C ILE A 11 10.52 -1.09 -8.05
N SER A 12 11.48 -0.25 -7.67
CA SER A 12 12.88 -0.66 -7.66
C SER A 12 13.18 -1.64 -6.51
N ASN A 13 14.32 -2.33 -6.58
CA ASN A 13 14.78 -3.20 -5.51
C ASN A 13 14.93 -2.47 -4.17
N ASP A 14 15.38 -1.20 -4.20
CA ASP A 14 15.52 -0.37 -3.00
C ASP A 14 14.17 -0.04 -2.37
N GLU A 15 13.18 0.30 -3.19
CA GLU A 15 11.81 0.53 -2.73
C GLU A 15 11.19 -0.76 -2.16
N GLY A 16 11.38 -1.90 -2.84
CA GLY A 16 10.96 -3.21 -2.36
C GLY A 16 11.58 -3.57 -1.00
N ASN A 17 12.88 -3.36 -0.85
CA ASN A 17 13.60 -3.58 0.41
C ASN A 17 13.11 -2.65 1.52
N ARG A 18 12.77 -1.40 1.21
CA ARG A 18 12.21 -0.44 2.16
C ARG A 18 10.80 -0.85 2.61
N LEU A 19 9.94 -1.30 1.70
CA LEU A 19 8.62 -1.85 2.02
C LEU A 19 8.74 -3.07 2.95
N LEU A 20 9.62 -4.02 2.61
CA LEU A 20 9.88 -5.20 3.44
C LEU A 20 10.36 -4.81 4.84
N LYS A 21 11.24 -3.82 4.96
CA LYS A 21 11.71 -3.32 6.26
C LYS A 21 10.55 -2.75 7.09
N ILE A 22 9.63 -2.00 6.48
CA ILE A 22 8.45 -1.47 7.18
C ILE A 22 7.54 -2.61 7.65
N VAL A 23 7.23 -3.57 6.78
CA VAL A 23 6.30 -4.68 7.09
C VAL A 23 6.87 -5.62 8.15
N ARG A 24 8.20 -5.83 8.18
CA ARG A 24 8.89 -6.70 9.15
C ARG A 24 9.08 -6.08 10.54
N ARG A 25 9.01 -4.76 10.68
CA ARG A 25 9.19 -4.10 11.98
C ARG A 25 7.86 -4.02 12.73
N SER A 26 7.87 -4.45 13.99
CA SER A 26 6.70 -4.38 14.90
C SER A 26 6.52 -3.02 15.57
N SER A 27 7.50 -2.13 15.47
CA SER A 27 7.46 -0.77 16.03
C SER A 27 7.20 0.27 14.94
N GLY A 28 6.13 1.06 15.09
CA GLY A 28 5.75 2.11 14.16
C GLY A 28 4.24 2.35 14.09
N SER A 29 3.83 3.28 13.22
CA SER A 29 2.41 3.54 12.96
C SER A 29 1.76 2.33 12.27
N VAL A 30 0.69 1.80 12.89
CA VAL A 30 -0.15 0.73 12.30
C VAL A 30 -0.68 1.15 10.91
N VAL A 31 -0.94 2.45 10.72
CA VAL A 31 -1.42 2.97 9.42
C VAL A 31 -0.33 2.82 8.35
N THR A 32 0.91 3.20 8.65
CA THR A 32 2.04 3.05 7.73
C THR A 32 2.32 1.59 7.42
N TRP A 33 2.29 0.73 8.44
CA TRP A 33 2.46 -0.71 8.26
C TRP A 33 1.40 -1.30 7.33
N ARG A 34 0.12 -1.01 7.56
CA ARG A 34 -0.99 -1.49 6.71
C ARG A 34 -0.86 -1.00 5.27
N ARG A 35 -0.56 0.28 5.06
CA ARG A 35 -0.39 0.84 3.70
C ARG A 35 0.79 0.20 2.98
N ALA A 36 1.92 0.03 3.65
CA ALA A 36 3.09 -0.64 3.09
C ALA A 36 2.81 -2.11 2.74
N GLN A 37 2.05 -2.82 3.58
CA GLN A 37 1.62 -4.20 3.31
C GLN A 37 0.77 -4.29 2.03
N MET A 38 -0.20 -3.39 1.86
CA MET A 38 -1.05 -3.36 0.66
C MET A 38 -0.23 -3.12 -0.62
N VAL A 39 0.69 -2.15 -0.59
CA VAL A 39 1.57 -1.84 -1.73
C VAL A 39 2.47 -3.03 -2.07
N LEU A 40 3.07 -3.66 -1.06
CA LEU A 40 3.94 -4.81 -1.26
C LEU A 40 3.20 -6.00 -1.88
N LEU A 41 1.98 -6.30 -1.41
CA LEU A 41 1.16 -7.37 -1.98
C LEU A 41 0.75 -7.07 -3.42
N SER A 42 0.44 -5.81 -3.74
CA SER A 42 0.16 -5.38 -5.11
C SER A 42 1.39 -5.55 -6.02
N ALA A 43 2.58 -5.19 -5.54
CA ALA A 43 3.84 -5.39 -6.27
C ALA A 43 4.14 -6.87 -6.55
N GLN A 44 3.68 -7.77 -5.67
CA GLN A 44 3.76 -9.22 -5.85
C GLN A 44 2.70 -9.79 -6.82
N GLY A 45 1.89 -8.91 -7.43
CA GLY A 45 0.90 -9.29 -8.45
C GLY A 45 -0.47 -9.68 -7.91
N MET A 46 -0.71 -9.52 -6.60
CA MET A 46 -1.99 -9.83 -5.96
C MET A 46 -3.07 -8.82 -6.38
N ASP A 47 -4.30 -9.30 -6.61
CA ASP A 47 -5.42 -8.43 -6.99
C ASP A 47 -5.98 -7.67 -5.78
N VAL A 48 -6.58 -6.50 -6.03
CA VAL A 48 -7.20 -5.62 -5.03
C VAL A 48 -8.18 -6.38 -4.14
N GLU A 49 -8.99 -7.27 -4.72
CA GLU A 49 -9.96 -8.10 -3.99
C GLU A 49 -9.33 -9.17 -3.09
N GLN A 50 -8.10 -9.59 -3.39
CA GLN A 50 -7.35 -10.51 -2.53
C GLN A 50 -6.64 -9.73 -1.43
N ILE A 51 -6.04 -8.58 -1.77
CA ILE A 51 -5.37 -7.70 -0.82
C ILE A 51 -6.36 -7.20 0.24
N SER A 52 -7.59 -6.83 -0.14
CA SER A 52 -8.62 -6.36 0.79
C SER A 52 -8.94 -7.39 1.87
N LYS A 53 -9.00 -8.67 1.49
CA LYS A 53 -9.22 -9.81 2.40
C LYS A 53 -8.05 -10.00 3.36
N VAL A 54 -6.81 -9.97 2.84
CA VAL A 54 -5.59 -10.12 3.66
C VAL A 54 -5.40 -8.96 4.63
N ALA A 55 -5.69 -7.73 4.19
CA ALA A 55 -5.52 -6.51 4.96
C ALA A 55 -6.74 -6.14 5.81
N PHE A 56 -7.79 -6.97 5.80
CA PHE A 56 -9.07 -6.76 6.52
C PHE A 56 -9.64 -5.35 6.32
N THR A 57 -9.76 -4.94 5.05
CA THR A 57 -10.27 -3.61 4.68
C THR A 57 -11.14 -3.68 3.42
N SER A 58 -11.66 -2.54 2.95
CA SER A 58 -12.43 -2.49 1.69
C SER A 58 -11.52 -2.49 0.46
N PRO A 59 -11.98 -3.06 -0.68
CA PRO A 59 -11.29 -2.93 -1.96
C PRO A 59 -11.00 -1.47 -2.35
N ASP A 60 -11.93 -0.55 -2.09
CA ASP A 60 -11.75 0.88 -2.40
C ASP A 60 -10.59 1.48 -1.62
N ARG A 61 -10.43 1.12 -0.34
CA ARG A 61 -9.28 1.57 0.45
C ARG A 61 -7.96 1.07 -0.13
N VAL A 62 -7.92 -0.14 -0.67
CA VAL A 62 -6.73 -0.68 -1.33
C VAL A 62 -6.45 0.10 -2.63
N ARG A 63 -7.50 0.43 -3.40
CA ARG A 63 -7.36 1.26 -4.62
C ARG A 63 -6.78 2.63 -4.30
N ASP A 64 -7.30 3.30 -3.26
CA ASP A 64 -6.79 4.59 -2.81
C ASP A 64 -5.31 4.52 -2.44
N VAL A 65 -4.90 3.47 -1.70
CA VAL A 65 -3.50 3.30 -1.29
C VAL A 65 -2.59 3.07 -2.49
N ILE A 66 -3.02 2.27 -3.47
CA ILE A 66 -2.24 2.02 -4.68
C ILE A 66 -2.10 3.30 -5.50
N ASN A 67 -3.20 4.04 -5.72
CA ASN A 67 -3.17 5.31 -6.45
C ASN A 67 -2.27 6.34 -5.74
N ASN A 68 -2.48 6.55 -4.44
CA ASN A 68 -1.65 7.49 -3.67
C ASN A 68 -0.16 7.10 -3.68
N PHE A 69 0.18 5.81 -3.69
CA PHE A 69 1.57 5.39 -3.78
C PHE A 69 2.14 5.58 -5.19
N ASN A 70 1.34 5.36 -6.23
CA ASN A 70 1.77 5.62 -7.61
C ASN A 70 2.07 7.11 -7.83
N ASP A 71 1.29 7.99 -7.20
CA ASP A 71 1.43 9.45 -7.31
C ASP A 71 2.51 10.02 -6.38
N ASP A 72 2.45 9.70 -5.08
CA ASP A 72 3.27 10.32 -4.04
C ASP A 72 4.40 9.40 -3.49
N GLY A 73 4.48 8.14 -3.94
CA GLY A 73 5.47 7.18 -3.44
C GLY A 73 5.35 6.93 -1.93
N PHE A 74 6.49 6.85 -1.24
CA PHE A 74 6.53 6.56 0.20
C PHE A 74 5.84 7.60 1.07
N ASP A 75 5.72 8.85 0.61
CA ASP A 75 5.08 9.92 1.39
C ASP A 75 3.58 9.64 1.62
N SER A 76 2.95 8.89 0.71
CA SER A 76 1.56 8.41 0.88
C SER A 76 1.39 7.41 2.03
N LEU A 77 2.46 6.73 2.45
CA LEU A 77 2.40 5.68 3.47
C LEU A 77 2.34 6.28 4.89
N TYR A 78 2.81 7.51 5.07
CA TYR A 78 2.83 8.16 6.37
C TYR A 78 1.48 8.84 6.66
N PRO A 79 0.97 8.79 7.91
CA PRO A 79 -0.22 9.52 8.26
C PRO A 79 0.04 11.01 8.08
N ARG A 80 -0.74 11.68 7.24
CA ARG A 80 -0.81 13.13 7.21
C ARG A 80 -1.78 13.56 8.30
N TYR A 81 -1.26 13.85 9.49
CA TYR A 81 -2.05 14.46 10.55
C TYR A 81 -2.25 15.94 10.22
N SER A 82 -3.17 16.25 9.31
CA SER A 82 -3.81 17.56 9.31
C SER A 82 -4.80 17.53 10.46
N GLY A 83 -4.46 18.16 11.59
CA GLY A 83 -5.29 18.20 12.79
C GLY A 83 -6.75 18.51 12.45
N GLY A 84 -7.65 17.57 12.78
CA GLY A 84 -9.08 17.78 12.73
C GLY A 84 -9.52 18.54 13.98
N ARG A 85 -10.30 19.60 13.76
CA ARG A 85 -10.93 20.53 14.71
C ARG A 85 -11.37 19.92 16.05
#